data_AF-A0A1J3FP45-F1
#
_entry.id   AF-A0A1J3FP45-F1
#
_cell.length_a   1.000
_cell.length_b   1.000
_cell.length_c   1.000
_cell.angle_alpha   90.00
_cell.angle_beta   90.00
_cell.angle_gamma   90.00
#
_symmetry.space_group_name_H-M   'P 1'
#
loop_
_entity.id
_entity.type
_entity.pdbx_description
1 polymer ?
#
loop_
_entity_poly.entity_id
_entity_poly.type
_entity_poly.pdbx_seq_one_letter_code
_entity_poly.pdbx_strand_id
1 'polypeptide(L)'
;MKLPQCVNTTCLPRASKVTIVDRGVRASVFVANAAYRTFLRSRFNATVVEMESAAVALICHQQSIPFIVIRSLSAGGGSDVSNEA
;
A
#
# COMPACT_ATOMS: atom_id res chain seq x y z
N MET A 1 1.13 -0.17 14.51
CA MET A 1 1.99 -1.15 15.22
C MET A 1 3.42 -1.02 14.71
N LYS A 2 4.43 -0.98 15.60
CA LYS A 2 5.85 -1.03 15.21
C LYS A 2 6.32 -2.48 15.22
N LEU A 3 7.11 -2.88 14.22
CA LEU A 3 7.75 -4.19 14.17
C LEU A 3 9.19 -4.11 14.71
N PRO A 4 9.77 -5.23 15.18
CA PRO A 4 11.20 -5.30 15.49
C PRO A 4 12.04 -4.84 14.28
N GLN A 5 13.10 -4.09 14.55
CA GLN A 5 14.00 -3.60 13.49
C GLN A 5 14.89 -4.70 12.91
N CYS A 6 15.19 -5.73 13.71
CA CYS A 6 16.04 -6.84 13.35
C CYS A 6 15.31 -8.16 13.53
N VAL A 7 15.56 -9.10 12.63
CA VAL A 7 15.20 -10.50 12.75
C VAL A 7 16.47 -11.32 12.54
N ASN A 8 16.88 -12.09 13.56
CA ASN A 8 18.18 -12.76 13.62
C ASN A 8 19.33 -11.76 13.41
N THR A 9 20.13 -11.94 12.36
CA THR A 9 21.26 -11.07 11.99
C THR A 9 20.88 -10.01 10.95
N THR A 10 19.65 -10.02 10.43
CA THR A 10 19.19 -9.09 9.39
C THR A 10 18.45 -7.92 10.03
N CYS A 11 18.98 -6.71 9.85
CA CYS A 11 18.41 -5.48 10.39
C CYS A 11 18.05 -4.51 9.27
N LEU A 12 16.89 -3.85 9.39
CA LEU A 12 16.52 -2.73 8.51
C LEU A 12 17.11 -1.41 9.03
N PRO A 13 17.37 -0.41 8.16
CA PRO A 13 17.83 0.92 8.58
C PRO A 13 16.85 1.63 9.53
N ARG A 14 15.57 1.26 9.48
CA ARG A 14 14.51 1.78 10.35
C ARG A 14 13.51 0.68 10.70
N ALA A 15 12.91 0.75 11.89
CA ALA A 15 11.84 -0.14 12.29
C ALA A 15 10.60 0.05 11.39
N SER A 16 10.13 -1.04 10.78
CA SER A 16 8.92 -1.04 9.95
C SER A 16 7.67 -0.77 10.79
N LYS A 17 6.72 -0.05 10.19
CA LYS A 17 5.42 0.25 10.82
C LYS A 17 4.32 -0.41 10.02
N VAL A 18 3.46 -1.17 10.71
CA VAL A 18 2.20 -1.65 10.18
C VAL A 18 1.10 -0.68 10.56
N THR A 19 0.31 -0.27 9.58
CA THR A 19 -0.88 0.55 9.80
C THR A 19 -2.06 -0.09 9.09
N ILE A 20 -3.22 -0.05 9.74
CA ILE A 20 -4.48 -0.31 9.05
C ILE A 20 -4.81 0.98 8.29
N VAL A 21 -5.22 0.83 7.03
CA VAL A 21 -5.62 1.94 6.18
C VAL A 21 -7.13 1.97 6.08
N ASP A 22 -7.72 3.16 6.11
CA ASP A 22 -9.17 3.30 5.99
C ASP A 22 -9.66 2.97 4.58
N ARG A 23 -8.91 3.40 3.55
CA ARG A 23 -9.24 3.21 2.14
C ARG A 23 -8.01 3.03 1.26
N GLY A 24 -8.02 1.94 0.48
CA GLY A 24 -7.10 1.71 -0.64
C GLY A 24 -7.85 1.75 -1.98
N VAL A 25 -7.16 2.12 -3.05
CA VAL A 25 -7.70 2.08 -4.41
C VAL A 25 -6.76 1.28 -5.33
N ARG A 26 -7.32 0.73 -6.40
CA ARG A 26 -6.52 0.14 -7.48
C ARG A 26 -6.47 1.06 -8.70
N ALA A 27 -5.41 0.95 -9.48
CA ALA A 27 -5.30 1.50 -10.82
C ALA A 27 -4.78 0.42 -11.78
N SER A 28 -5.25 0.39 -13.02
CA SER A 28 -4.73 -0.53 -14.06
C SER A 28 -3.35 -0.13 -14.58
N VAL A 29 -2.75 0.92 -14.02
CA VAL A 29 -1.49 1.52 -14.45
C VAL A 29 -0.60 1.79 -13.25
N PHE A 30 0.71 1.78 -13.46
CA PHE A 30 1.66 2.23 -12.45
C PHE A 30 1.51 3.74 -12.23
N VAL A 31 1.25 4.16 -10.99
CA VAL A 31 0.97 5.56 -10.65
C VAL A 31 2.24 6.26 -10.14
N ALA A 32 3.04 6.78 -11.07
CA ALA A 32 4.21 7.62 -10.77
C ALA A 32 3.92 9.13 -10.81
N ASN A 33 2.72 9.54 -11.20
CA ASN A 33 2.36 10.95 -11.35
C ASN A 33 1.87 11.55 -10.03
N ALA A 34 2.54 12.60 -9.54
CA ALA A 34 2.19 13.26 -8.27
C ALA A 34 0.80 13.90 -8.29
N ALA A 35 0.43 14.61 -9.36
CA ALA A 35 -0.88 15.25 -9.48
C ALA A 35 -2.02 14.22 -9.46
N TYR A 36 -1.82 13.07 -10.10
CA TYR A 36 -2.81 12.00 -10.09
C TYR A 36 -2.95 11.36 -8.70
N ARG A 37 -1.87 11.20 -7.94
CA ARG A 37 -1.95 10.74 -6.54
C ARG A 37 -2.71 11.73 -5.66
N THR A 38 -2.46 13.03 -5.83
CA THR A 38 -3.21 14.10 -5.14
C THR A 38 -4.69 14.05 -5.49
N PHE A 39 -5.02 13.85 -6.78
CA PHE A 39 -6.40 13.66 -7.22
C PHE A 39 -7.05 12.46 -6.53
N LEU A 40 -6.42 11.29 -6.53
CA LEU A 40 -6.94 10.08 -5.88
C LEU A 40 -7.15 10.27 -4.37
N ARG A 41 -6.21 10.95 -3.69
CA ARG A 41 -6.35 11.31 -2.28
C ARG A 41 -7.56 12.22 -2.06
N SER A 42 -7.71 13.28 -2.86
CA SER A 42 -8.78 14.27 -2.71
C SER A 42 -10.18 13.69 -2.98
N ARG A 43 -10.30 12.79 -3.96
CA ARG A 43 -11.60 12.25 -4.40
C ARG A 43 -12.05 11.04 -3.60
N PHE A 44 -11.12 10.17 -3.21
CA PHE A 44 -11.46 8.89 -2.59
C PHE A 44 -10.98 8.77 -1.15
N ASN A 45 -10.28 9.78 -0.62
CA ASN A 45 -9.56 9.68 0.65
C ASN A 45 -8.64 8.46 0.71
N ALA A 46 -8.08 8.06 -0.44
CA ALA A 46 -7.23 6.89 -0.56
C ALA A 46 -5.84 7.17 0.01
N THR A 47 -5.28 6.27 0.80
CA THR A 47 -3.89 6.38 1.31
C THR A 47 -2.91 5.49 0.55
N VAL A 48 -3.42 4.50 -0.20
CA VAL A 48 -2.63 3.54 -0.96
C VAL A 48 -3.23 3.39 -2.35
N VAL A 49 -2.36 3.36 -3.36
CA VAL A 49 -2.70 2.95 -4.72
C VAL A 49 -1.86 1.75 -5.10
N GLU A 50 -2.51 0.71 -5.61
CA GLU A 50 -1.89 -0.50 -6.12
C GLU A 50 -2.66 -0.99 -7.36
N MET A 51 -2.48 -2.22 -7.82
CA MET A 51 -2.98 -2.63 -9.14
C MET A 51 -4.05 -3.74 -9.11
N GLU A 52 -4.09 -4.60 -8.09
CA GLU A 52 -4.83 -5.86 -8.13
C GLU A 52 -5.90 -6.00 -7.04
N SER A 53 -5.69 -5.41 -5.86
CA SER A 53 -6.43 -5.75 -4.64
C SER A 53 -7.94 -5.58 -4.75
N ALA A 54 -8.42 -4.50 -5.38
CA ALA A 54 -9.86 -4.29 -5.53
C ALA A 54 -10.51 -5.23 -6.56
N ALA A 55 -9.73 -5.75 -7.53
CA ALA A 55 -10.24 -6.77 -8.45
C ALA A 55 -10.37 -8.12 -7.73
N VAL A 56 -9.39 -8.50 -6.91
CA VAL A 56 -9.47 -9.69 -6.06
C VAL A 56 -10.63 -9.57 -5.07
N ALA A 57 -10.75 -8.41 -4.41
CA ALA A 57 -11.85 -8.12 -3.49
C ALA A 57 -13.23 -8.26 -4.15
N LEU A 58 -13.39 -7.80 -5.40
CA LEU A 58 -14.64 -7.93 -6.15
C LEU A 58 -15.03 -9.41 -6.35
N ILE A 59 -14.08 -10.25 -6.76
CA ILE A 59 -14.35 -11.69 -6.94
C ILE A 59 -14.64 -12.37 -5.60
N CYS A 60 -13.85 -12.09 -4.56
CA CYS A 60 -14.11 -12.61 -3.21
C CYS A 60 -15.50 -12.21 -2.70
N HIS A 61 -15.90 -10.95 -2.93
CA HIS A 61 -17.23 -10.48 -2.59
C HIS A 61 -18.33 -11.24 -3.35
N GLN A 62 -18.17 -11.43 -4.66
CA GLN A 62 -19.12 -12.20 -5.48
C GLN A 62 -19.23 -13.66 -5.05
N GLN A 63 -18.14 -14.26 -4.58
CA GLN A 63 -18.09 -15.65 -4.13
C GLN A 63 -18.38 -15.82 -2.62
N SER A 64 -18.71 -14.74 -1.90
CA SER A 64 -18.87 -14.74 -0.44
C SER A 64 -17.66 -15.31 0.32
N ILE A 65 -16.45 -15.05 -0.18
CA ILE A 65 -15.19 -15.49 0.41
C ILE A 65 -14.59 -14.32 1.22
N PRO A 66 -14.24 -14.51 2.50
CA PRO A 66 -13.53 -13.50 3.28
C PRO A 66 -12.17 -13.18 2.65
N PHE A 67 -11.79 -11.90 2.62
CA PHE A 67 -10.50 -11.47 2.07
C PHE A 67 -9.84 -10.42 2.95
N ILE A 68 -8.51 -10.37 2.88
CA ILE A 68 -7.68 -9.31 3.48
C ILE A 68 -6.55 -8.97 2.53
N VAL A 69 -6.18 -7.69 2.46
CA VAL A 69 -5.06 -7.21 1.64
C VAL A 69 -3.98 -6.71 2.58
N ILE A 70 -2.81 -7.33 2.51
CA ILE A 70 -1.61 -6.91 3.24
C ILE A 70 -0.57 -6.51 2.19
N ARG A 71 -0.14 -5.25 2.21
CA ARG A 71 0.81 -4.73 1.22
C ARG A 71 1.87 -3.86 1.89
N SER A 72 3.12 -4.01 1.45
CA SER A 72 4.21 -3.10 1.78
C SER A 72 4.19 -1.88 0.85
N LEU A 73 4.66 -0.74 1.35
CA LEU A 73 4.80 0.47 0.55
C LEU A 73 6.23 0.54 0.01
N SER A 74 6.38 0.44 -1.30
CA SER A 74 7.66 0.32 -2.01
C SER A 74 7.90 1.45 -3.03
N ALA A 75 7.20 2.58 -2.91
CA ALA A 75 7.45 3.77 -3.71
C ALA A 75 6.74 4.95 -3.05
N GLY A 76 7.43 5.64 -2.15
CA GLY A 76 6.95 6.85 -1.50
C GLY A 76 7.04 8.01 -2.46
N GLY A 77 6.11 8.13 -3.42
CA GLY A 77 6.31 9.09 -4.48
C GLY A 77 6.48 10.52 -3.95
N GLY A 78 7.63 11.11 -4.27
CA GLY A 78 7.98 12.49 -3.95
C GLY A 78 9.12 12.66 -2.95
N SER A 79 9.59 11.62 -2.26
CA SER A 79 10.79 11.70 -1.40
C SER A 79 11.90 10.77 -1.90
N ASP A 80 13.14 11.25 -1.99
CA ASP A 80 14.34 10.48 -2.36
C ASP A 80 14.71 9.36 -1.37
N VAL A 81 13.97 9.24 -0.28
CA VAL A 81 14.10 8.12 0.65
C VAL A 81 13.42 6.91 0.04
N SER A 82 14.23 6.05 -0.58
CA SER A 82 13.82 4.72 -1.00
C SER A 82 13.27 3.93 0.21
N ASN A 83 12.07 3.41 0.05
CA ASN A 83 11.49 2.38 0.91
C ASN A 83 11.65 0.97 0.29
N GLU A 84 12.39 0.92 -0.81
CA GLU A 84 12.72 -0.24 -1.60
C GLU A 84 14.00 -0.77 -0.97
N ALA A 85 13.87 -1.88 -0.25
CA ALA A 85 14.97 -2.60 0.35
C ALA A 85 15.69 -3.44 -0.71
#